data_AF-A0A5N6PUN2-F1
#
_entry.id   AF-A0A5N6PUN2-F1
#
_cell.length_a   1.000
_cell.length_b   1.000
_cell.length_c   1.000
_cell.angle_alpha   90.00
_cell.angle_beta   90.00
_cell.angle_gamma   90.00
#
_symmetry.space_group_name_H-M   'P 1'
#
loop_
_entity.id
_entity.type
_entity.pdbx_description
1 polymer ?
#
loop_
_entity_poly.entity_id
_entity_poly.type
_entity_poly.pdbx_seq_one_letter_code
_entity_poly.pdbx_strand_id
1 'polypeptide(L)'
;MSLLNNPTIFSTAAGRKLPLRFHVLKSKHRKFRVSCSNYHSSNKWKRPYTSVLIVPTGIGASIGGYAGDALPVARTLASVADCVISHPNVLNAAMLYWPMPNVLYVEGYALDRFAESVWALQPVHQNKVGLVLDAGIEDELRTRHLQVVDATRASLGLPILEYIVTDTPLEVEKWVNPKNGQATGRIKNPDSLLRAVQSLCDWSMVNAVAVVARFPDDDVDDVDEYRQGKGIDLLAGVEAIISHLVVKNFRIPCAHAPALLPPPLTQSLCPKSAAEELGYTFLPCVLAGLANAPQYLTNKSDFQQNSCIVAGDVDSIILPADACGGDAVLAFANKKSKPIIICVQENETVLNDTPDKLGIDVVKVSNYWEAIGVVAAHKAGVDPNSLRRDKIKNISTNSLISANGLLTSVS
;
A
#
# COMPACT_ATOMS: atom_id res chain seq x y z
N MET A 1 67.99 -11.95 -7.91
CA MET A 1 67.57 -13.06 -7.01
C MET A 1 66.05 -13.04 -6.92
N SER A 2 65.40 -14.17 -7.23
CA SER A 2 64.10 -14.63 -6.73
C SER A 2 62.89 -13.66 -6.87
N LEU A 3 62.05 -13.77 -7.90
CA LEU A 3 60.94 -14.73 -8.12
C LEU A 3 59.54 -14.16 -7.74
N LEU A 4 58.54 -14.57 -8.53
CA LEU A 4 57.07 -14.47 -8.42
C LEU A 4 56.44 -13.24 -9.13
N ASN A 5 55.91 -13.39 -10.35
CA ASN A 5 54.69 -14.09 -10.83
C ASN A 5 53.39 -13.29 -10.66
N ASN A 6 52.93 -12.64 -11.73
CA ASN A 6 51.75 -13.06 -12.52
C ASN A 6 51.35 -12.00 -13.57
N PRO A 7 51.26 -12.35 -14.86
CA PRO A 7 50.64 -11.52 -15.88
C PRO A 7 49.20 -11.98 -16.23
N THR A 8 48.57 -11.24 -17.15
CA THR A 8 47.37 -11.53 -17.98
C THR A 8 46.03 -11.11 -17.37
N ILE A 9 45.35 -10.06 -17.85
CA ILE A 9 44.77 -9.80 -19.19
C ILE A 9 43.94 -11.00 -19.68
N PHE A 10 42.62 -10.90 -19.55
CA PHE A 10 41.68 -11.71 -20.32
C PHE A 10 40.87 -10.82 -21.26
N SER A 11 41.25 -10.91 -22.54
CA SER A 11 40.49 -10.49 -23.71
C SER A 11 39.43 -11.54 -24.04
N THR A 12 38.31 -11.05 -24.56
CA THR A 12 37.17 -11.81 -25.07
C THR A 12 37.41 -12.39 -26.48
N ALA A 13 36.49 -13.29 -26.85
CA ALA A 13 36.06 -13.68 -28.21
C ALA A 13 36.58 -15.00 -28.84
N ALA A 14 35.61 -15.93 -28.97
CA ALA A 14 35.26 -16.79 -30.11
C ALA A 14 36.32 -17.68 -30.81
N GLY A 15 36.06 -19.00 -30.82
CA GLY A 15 36.63 -19.93 -31.81
C GLY A 15 36.20 -21.39 -31.60
N ARG A 16 35.34 -21.94 -32.47
CA ARG A 16 34.96 -23.37 -32.50
C ARG A 16 35.96 -24.20 -33.31
N LYS A 17 36.25 -25.44 -32.88
CA LYS A 17 36.25 -26.70 -33.69
C LYS A 17 36.36 -27.97 -32.80
N LEU A 18 35.63 -29.02 -33.20
CA LEU A 18 35.37 -30.36 -32.61
C LEU A 18 36.51 -31.38 -32.86
N PRO A 19 36.40 -32.69 -32.51
CA PRO A 19 36.04 -33.34 -31.23
C PRO A 19 37.08 -34.42 -30.80
N LEU A 20 37.15 -34.78 -29.52
CA LEU A 20 37.86 -36.00 -29.08
C LEU A 20 36.92 -36.85 -28.20
N ARG A 21 36.58 -38.03 -28.72
CA ARG A 21 35.82 -39.09 -28.05
C ARG A 21 36.66 -39.68 -26.92
N PHE A 22 36.13 -39.64 -25.70
CA PHE A 22 36.40 -40.67 -24.70
C PHE A 22 35.08 -41.21 -24.17
N HIS A 23 34.83 -42.49 -24.46
CA HIS A 23 33.73 -43.25 -23.89
C HIS A 23 34.06 -43.56 -22.43
N VAL A 24 33.30 -42.97 -21.51
CA VAL A 24 33.19 -43.47 -20.13
C VAL A 24 31.70 -43.72 -19.87
N LEU A 25 31.35 -44.99 -19.79
CA LEU A 25 30.05 -45.48 -19.34
C LEU A 25 29.85 -45.03 -17.88
N LYS A 26 28.97 -44.06 -17.65
CA LYS A 26 28.45 -43.74 -16.32
C LYS A 26 26.93 -43.81 -16.32
N SER A 27 26.44 -44.61 -15.36
CA SER A 27 25.07 -44.86 -14.97
C SER A 27 24.16 -43.62 -15.09
N LYS A 28 23.07 -43.75 -15.86
CA LYS A 28 21.99 -42.76 -15.93
C LYS A 28 21.13 -42.87 -14.67
N HIS A 29 21.55 -42.25 -13.57
CA HIS A 29 20.59 -41.80 -12.58
C HIS A 29 19.82 -40.62 -13.17
N ARG A 30 18.58 -40.87 -13.61
CA ARG A 30 17.60 -39.81 -13.88
C ARG A 30 17.39 -39.05 -12.57
N LYS A 31 18.14 -37.96 -12.36
CA LYS A 31 17.75 -36.93 -11.40
C LYS A 31 16.45 -36.34 -11.92
N PHE A 32 15.34 -36.73 -11.30
CA PHE A 32 14.09 -35.97 -11.41
C PHE A 32 14.40 -34.56 -10.90
N ARG A 33 14.56 -33.62 -11.83
CA ARG A 33 14.54 -32.21 -11.50
C ARG A 33 13.07 -31.88 -11.30
N VAL A 34 12.59 -32.02 -10.06
CA VAL A 34 11.32 -31.43 -9.66
C VAL A 34 11.54 -29.93 -9.78
N SER A 35 11.09 -29.36 -10.90
CA SER A 35 10.92 -27.92 -10.99
C SER A 35 9.70 -27.60 -10.15
N CYS A 36 9.91 -27.18 -8.92
CA CYS A 36 8.90 -26.51 -8.12
C CYS A 36 8.69 -25.12 -8.71
N SER A 37 8.22 -25.03 -9.95
CA SER A 37 7.67 -23.81 -10.46
C SER A 37 6.32 -23.63 -9.78
N ASN A 38 6.31 -22.94 -8.64
CA ASN A 38 5.10 -22.29 -8.12
C ASN A 38 4.71 -21.17 -9.10
N TYR A 39 4.33 -21.53 -10.31
CA TYR A 39 3.45 -20.68 -11.07
C TYR A 39 2.11 -20.77 -10.34
N HIS A 40 1.65 -19.63 -9.82
CA HIS A 40 0.24 -19.40 -9.58
C HIS A 40 -0.48 -19.61 -10.92
N SER A 41 -0.76 -20.87 -11.25
CA SER A 41 -1.79 -21.23 -12.20
C SER A 41 -3.06 -20.63 -11.61
N SER A 42 -3.51 -19.50 -12.16
CA SER A 42 -4.86 -18.99 -11.92
C SER A 42 -5.79 -20.20 -12.04
N ASN A 43 -6.34 -20.66 -10.91
CA ASN A 43 -7.25 -21.78 -10.92
C ASN A 43 -8.41 -21.32 -11.80
N LYS A 44 -8.54 -21.85 -13.04
CA LYS A 44 -9.52 -21.37 -14.05
C LYS A 44 -11.00 -21.41 -13.59
N TRP A 45 -11.23 -21.89 -12.36
CA TRP A 45 -12.50 -22.23 -11.76
C TRP A 45 -12.84 -21.33 -10.56
N LYS A 46 -11.91 -20.48 -10.10
CA LYS A 46 -12.14 -19.50 -9.03
C LYS A 46 -11.66 -18.12 -9.47
N ARG A 47 -12.45 -17.09 -9.19
CA ARG A 47 -12.02 -15.70 -9.42
C ARG A 47 -10.83 -15.36 -8.51
N PRO A 48 -9.97 -14.40 -8.89
CA PRO A 48 -8.90 -13.92 -8.02
C PRO A 48 -9.46 -13.43 -6.68
N TYR A 49 -8.77 -13.80 -5.60
CA TYR A 49 -9.09 -13.36 -4.25
C TYR A 49 -8.45 -11.99 -3.98
N THR A 50 -9.28 -10.98 -3.73
CA THR A 50 -8.82 -9.59 -3.51
C THR A 50 -8.98 -9.19 -2.05
N SER A 51 -7.88 -8.76 -1.43
CA SER A 51 -7.85 -8.21 -0.07
C SER A 51 -7.57 -6.72 -0.09
N VAL A 52 -8.22 -5.96 0.79
CA VAL A 52 -7.87 -4.57 1.08
C VAL A 52 -7.17 -4.53 2.44
N LEU A 53 -6.02 -3.85 2.55
CA LEU A 53 -5.34 -3.58 3.81
C LEU A 53 -5.37 -2.08 4.08
N ILE A 54 -6.00 -1.68 5.18
CA ILE A 54 -6.20 -0.29 5.58
C ILE A 54 -5.52 -0.07 6.92
N VAL A 55 -4.61 0.90 6.98
CA VAL A 55 -4.10 1.47 8.23
C VAL A 55 -4.14 2.98 8.09
N PRO A 56 -5.20 3.66 8.57
CA PRO A 56 -5.39 5.07 8.28
C PRO A 56 -4.21 5.93 8.72
N THR A 57 -3.97 6.98 7.94
CA THR A 57 -2.84 7.90 8.15
C THR A 57 -3.12 8.84 9.34
N GLY A 58 -2.09 9.13 10.16
CA GLY A 58 -2.17 10.16 11.20
C GLY A 58 -2.98 9.80 12.46
N ILE A 59 -3.33 8.52 12.64
CA ILE A 59 -4.12 8.05 13.80
C ILE A 59 -3.27 7.37 14.89
N GLY A 60 -1.95 7.39 14.77
CA GLY A 60 -1.05 6.78 15.76
C GLY A 60 -1.19 5.25 15.86
N ALA A 61 -1.38 4.56 14.73
CA ALA A 61 -1.53 3.11 14.71
C ALA A 61 -0.26 2.41 15.24
N SER A 62 -0.43 1.42 16.10
CA SER A 62 0.69 0.64 16.67
C SER A 62 1.52 -0.10 15.62
N ILE A 63 0.92 -0.45 14.48
CA ILE A 63 1.55 -0.97 13.25
C ILE A 63 0.96 -0.21 12.07
N GLY A 64 1.81 0.45 11.29
CA GLY A 64 1.44 1.34 10.18
C GLY A 64 1.30 2.80 10.60
N GLY A 65 1.67 3.14 11.83
CA GLY A 65 1.80 4.52 12.31
C GLY A 65 3.18 5.11 12.08
N TYR A 66 4.15 4.32 11.58
CA TYR A 66 5.52 4.76 11.28
C TYR A 66 5.86 4.44 9.83
N ALA A 67 6.80 5.18 9.23
CA ALA A 67 7.16 4.98 7.83
C ALA A 67 7.60 3.53 7.53
N GLY A 68 6.71 2.76 6.91
CA GLY A 68 6.99 1.42 6.41
C GLY A 68 6.80 0.27 7.38
N ASP A 69 6.39 0.49 8.63
CA ASP A 69 6.30 -0.58 9.62
C ASP A 69 5.11 -1.54 9.39
N ALA A 70 4.13 -1.16 8.55
CA ALA A 70 3.09 -2.05 8.03
C ALA A 70 3.47 -2.77 6.72
N LEU A 71 4.58 -2.43 6.07
CA LEU A 71 5.02 -3.08 4.82
C LEU A 71 5.21 -4.61 4.97
N PRO A 72 5.73 -5.14 6.09
CA PRO A 72 5.79 -6.59 6.32
C PRO A 72 4.41 -7.26 6.34
N VAL A 73 3.37 -6.56 6.85
CA VAL A 73 1.98 -7.06 6.84
C VAL A 73 1.48 -7.14 5.40
N ALA A 74 1.64 -6.07 4.63
CA ALA A 74 1.23 -6.03 3.23
C ALA A 74 1.92 -7.13 2.40
N ARG A 75 3.24 -7.31 2.61
CA ARG A 75 4.03 -8.35 1.94
C ARG A 75 3.56 -9.76 2.30
N THR A 76 3.24 -10.00 3.56
CA THR A 76 2.77 -11.33 4.00
C THR A 76 1.36 -11.59 3.47
N LEU A 77 0.47 -10.59 3.50
CA LEU A 77 -0.86 -10.67 2.90
C LEU A 77 -0.81 -10.93 1.39
N ALA A 78 0.10 -10.27 0.68
CA ALA A 78 0.32 -10.46 -0.76
C ALA A 78 0.81 -11.88 -1.11
N SER A 79 1.38 -12.62 -0.16
CA SER A 79 1.74 -14.03 -0.37
C SER A 79 0.55 -14.99 -0.33
N VAL A 80 -0.57 -14.58 0.26
CA VAL A 80 -1.78 -15.40 0.39
C VAL A 80 -2.93 -14.93 -0.50
N ALA A 81 -3.10 -13.63 -0.71
CA ALA A 81 -4.11 -13.06 -1.61
C ALA A 81 -3.64 -13.07 -3.07
N ASP A 82 -4.58 -13.11 -4.04
CA ASP A 82 -4.21 -12.98 -5.46
C ASP A 82 -4.00 -11.52 -5.86
N CYS A 83 -4.70 -10.60 -5.21
CA CYS A 83 -4.54 -9.15 -5.33
C CYS A 83 -4.67 -8.50 -3.95
N VAL A 84 -3.79 -7.55 -3.63
CA VAL A 84 -3.90 -6.72 -2.44
C VAL A 84 -4.06 -5.27 -2.87
N ILE A 85 -5.03 -4.57 -2.32
CA ILE A 85 -5.19 -3.12 -2.47
C ILE A 85 -4.76 -2.49 -1.15
N SER A 86 -3.82 -1.57 -1.20
CA SER A 86 -3.42 -0.80 -0.02
C SER A 86 -2.91 0.57 -0.45
N HIS A 87 -2.58 1.40 0.52
CA HIS A 87 -2.39 2.83 0.31
C HIS A 87 -0.98 3.28 0.71
N PRO A 88 -0.55 4.48 0.30
CA PRO A 88 0.81 4.98 0.52
C PRO A 88 1.34 4.79 1.95
N ASN A 89 0.53 5.08 2.98
CA ASN A 89 0.92 4.94 4.39
C ASN A 89 1.42 3.53 4.76
N VAL A 90 0.86 2.50 4.14
CA VAL A 90 1.25 1.10 4.39
C VAL A 90 2.47 0.70 3.56
N LEU A 91 2.59 1.27 2.35
CA LEU A 91 3.52 0.79 1.32
C LEU A 91 4.82 1.61 1.23
N ASN A 92 4.79 2.85 1.69
CA ASN A 92 5.91 3.76 1.71
C ASN A 92 6.75 3.54 2.97
N ALA A 93 8.07 3.48 2.82
CA ALA A 93 9.02 3.32 3.91
C ALA A 93 10.22 4.27 3.72
N ALA A 94 9.93 5.54 3.42
CA ALA A 94 10.91 6.56 3.07
C ALA A 94 11.84 6.15 1.91
N MET A 95 13.09 5.79 2.20
CA MET A 95 14.04 5.31 1.17
C MET A 95 13.81 3.84 0.79
N LEU A 96 13.08 3.09 1.62
CA LEU A 96 12.81 1.68 1.43
C LEU A 96 11.48 1.52 0.69
N TYR A 97 11.44 0.53 -0.19
CA TYR A 97 10.21 0.02 -0.78
C TYR A 97 10.44 -1.46 -1.11
N TRP A 98 9.36 -2.24 -1.16
CA TRP A 98 9.45 -3.66 -1.51
C TRP A 98 8.61 -3.95 -2.75
N PRO A 99 9.20 -4.49 -3.84
CA PRO A 99 8.43 -4.81 -5.04
C PRO A 99 7.47 -5.97 -4.77
N MET A 100 6.18 -5.71 -4.95
CA MET A 100 5.11 -6.70 -4.80
C MET A 100 4.22 -6.65 -6.05
N PRO A 101 4.32 -7.62 -6.98
CA PRO A 101 3.68 -7.54 -8.28
C PRO A 101 2.15 -7.64 -8.25
N ASN A 102 1.58 -8.07 -7.13
CA ASN A 102 0.15 -8.24 -6.91
C ASN A 102 -0.42 -7.26 -5.86
N VAL A 103 0.27 -6.15 -5.61
CA VAL A 103 -0.20 -5.08 -4.73
C VAL A 103 -0.51 -3.83 -5.55
N LEU A 104 -1.72 -3.30 -5.42
CA LEU A 104 -2.15 -2.05 -6.01
C LEU A 104 -1.96 -0.91 -5.02
N TYR A 105 -1.20 0.09 -5.46
CA TYR A 105 -0.88 1.31 -4.71
C TYR A 105 -1.97 2.36 -4.93
N VAL A 106 -2.93 2.45 -4.00
CA VAL A 106 -4.15 3.27 -4.15
C VAL A 106 -4.20 4.33 -3.08
N GLU A 107 -4.28 5.59 -3.50
CA GLU A 107 -4.41 6.73 -2.60
C GLU A 107 -5.70 6.63 -1.74
N GLY A 108 -5.67 7.15 -0.51
CA GLY A 108 -6.75 6.98 0.48
C GLY A 108 -8.13 7.47 0.00
N TYR A 109 -8.21 8.68 -0.57
CA TYR A 109 -9.47 9.17 -1.12
C TYR A 109 -9.93 8.32 -2.32
N ALA A 110 -9.01 7.91 -3.19
CA ALA A 110 -9.35 6.98 -4.27
C ALA A 110 -9.90 5.64 -3.74
N LEU A 111 -9.36 5.14 -2.63
CA LEU A 111 -9.82 3.92 -1.97
C LEU A 111 -11.27 4.08 -1.45
N ASP A 112 -11.60 5.24 -0.88
CA ASP A 112 -12.97 5.55 -0.46
C ASP A 112 -13.94 5.54 -1.65
N ARG A 113 -13.58 6.24 -2.73
CA ARG A 113 -14.41 6.29 -3.96
C ARG A 113 -14.52 4.92 -4.63
N PHE A 114 -13.48 4.10 -4.56
CA PHE A 114 -13.52 2.71 -5.00
C PHE A 114 -14.52 1.91 -4.15
N ALA A 115 -14.41 1.95 -2.82
CA ALA A 115 -15.28 1.22 -1.90
C ALA A 115 -16.76 1.57 -2.11
N GLU A 116 -17.07 2.85 -2.33
CA GLU A 116 -18.40 3.38 -2.68
C GLU A 116 -18.92 2.89 -4.05
N SER A 117 -18.10 2.16 -4.83
CA SER A 117 -18.42 1.66 -6.17
C SER A 117 -18.69 2.76 -7.21
N VAL A 118 -18.14 3.95 -6.98
CA VAL A 118 -18.19 5.03 -7.97
C VAL A 118 -16.96 5.02 -8.87
N TRP A 119 -15.82 4.51 -8.38
CA TRP A 119 -14.59 4.34 -9.13
C TRP A 119 -14.23 2.85 -9.28
N ALA A 120 -13.54 2.51 -10.36
CA ALA A 120 -12.87 1.23 -10.55
C ALA A 120 -11.36 1.45 -10.70
N LEU A 121 -10.58 0.43 -10.37
CA LEU A 121 -9.12 0.46 -10.46
C LEU A 121 -8.69 -0.27 -11.73
N GLN A 122 -7.93 0.39 -12.59
CA GLN A 122 -7.34 -0.21 -13.77
C GLN A 122 -5.84 -0.44 -13.53
N PRO A 123 -5.41 -1.70 -13.30
CA PRO A 123 -4.00 -2.01 -13.25
C PRO A 123 -3.28 -1.57 -14.54
N VAL A 124 -2.06 -1.09 -14.39
CA VAL A 124 -1.21 -0.64 -15.50
C VAL A 124 0.11 -1.38 -15.49
N HIS A 125 0.77 -1.41 -16.64
CA HIS A 125 2.15 -1.88 -16.71
C HIS A 125 3.13 -0.82 -16.22
N GLN A 126 2.85 0.45 -16.53
CA GLN A 126 3.72 1.58 -16.20
C GLN A 126 2.94 2.89 -16.34
N ASN A 127 3.12 3.80 -15.39
CA ASN A 127 2.63 5.19 -15.46
C ASN A 127 3.67 6.14 -16.06
N LYS A 128 3.25 7.35 -16.38
CA LYS A 128 4.09 8.51 -16.68
C LYS A 128 4.00 9.44 -15.47
N VAL A 129 5.04 9.47 -14.66
CA VAL A 129 5.01 10.19 -13.37
C VAL A 129 5.53 11.61 -13.57
N GLY A 130 4.72 12.60 -13.16
CA GLY A 130 5.14 14.00 -13.01
C GLY A 130 5.51 14.32 -11.57
N LEU A 131 6.41 15.29 -11.37
CA LEU A 131 6.82 15.75 -10.04
C LEU A 131 6.42 17.22 -9.83
N VAL A 132 5.70 17.51 -8.75
CA VAL A 132 5.47 18.88 -8.28
C VAL A 132 6.39 19.14 -7.10
N LEU A 133 7.18 20.20 -7.19
CA LEU A 133 8.02 20.70 -6.10
C LEU A 133 7.42 22.01 -5.58
N ASP A 134 7.22 22.10 -4.28
CA ASP A 134 6.79 23.34 -3.64
C ASP A 134 7.87 24.43 -3.76
N ALA A 135 7.47 25.64 -4.17
CA ALA A 135 8.32 26.82 -4.22
C ALA A 135 8.91 27.22 -2.86
N GLY A 136 8.32 26.75 -1.76
CA GLY A 136 8.86 26.95 -0.41
C GLY A 136 10.12 26.12 -0.11
N ILE A 137 10.47 25.13 -0.95
CA ILE A 137 11.64 24.28 -0.72
C ILE A 137 12.93 25.04 -1.04
N GLU A 138 13.86 25.04 -0.10
CA GLU A 138 15.18 25.65 -0.23
C GLU A 138 16.02 24.98 -1.33
N ASP A 139 16.92 25.75 -1.96
CA ASP A 139 17.68 25.30 -3.14
C ASP A 139 18.45 23.98 -2.92
N GLU A 140 19.08 23.81 -1.75
CA GLU A 140 19.81 22.58 -1.42
C GLU A 140 18.85 21.39 -1.29
N LEU A 141 17.76 21.55 -0.53
CA LEU A 141 16.78 20.51 -0.31
C LEU A 141 16.09 20.13 -1.62
N ARG A 142 15.77 21.11 -2.47
CA ARG A 142 15.23 20.90 -3.81
C ARG A 142 16.20 20.09 -4.67
N THR A 143 17.49 20.43 -4.62
CA THR A 143 18.55 19.70 -5.35
C THR A 143 18.62 18.24 -4.91
N ARG A 144 18.51 17.94 -3.60
CA ARG A 144 18.49 16.57 -3.09
C ARG A 144 17.28 15.77 -3.61
N HIS A 145 16.10 16.40 -3.71
CA HIS A 145 14.92 15.74 -4.31
C HIS A 145 15.11 15.45 -5.79
N LEU A 146 15.68 16.39 -6.56
CA LEU A 146 16.00 16.16 -7.97
C LEU A 146 17.05 15.05 -8.16
N GLN A 147 18.07 14.97 -7.30
CA GLN A 147 19.04 13.88 -7.31
C GLN A 147 18.38 12.51 -7.05
N VAL A 148 17.37 12.45 -6.18
CA VAL A 148 16.60 11.22 -5.98
C VAL A 148 15.79 10.83 -7.23
N VAL A 149 15.21 11.81 -7.92
CA VAL A 149 14.52 11.58 -9.19
C VAL A 149 15.50 11.00 -10.23
N ASP A 150 16.66 11.62 -10.40
CA ASP A 150 17.69 11.12 -11.33
C ASP A 150 18.20 9.73 -10.93
N ALA A 151 18.44 9.50 -9.63
CA ALA A 151 18.90 8.22 -9.11
C ALA A 151 17.88 7.10 -9.33
N THR A 152 16.59 7.36 -9.11
CA THR A 152 15.53 6.37 -9.32
C THR A 152 15.28 6.10 -10.80
N ARG A 153 15.39 7.12 -11.67
CA ARG A 153 15.38 6.93 -13.13
C ARG A 153 16.55 6.04 -13.58
N ALA A 154 17.76 6.35 -13.13
CA ALA A 154 18.97 5.65 -13.56
C ALA A 154 19.10 4.23 -12.99
N SER A 155 18.75 4.03 -11.72
CA SER A 155 19.01 2.78 -11.00
C SER A 155 17.82 1.82 -11.01
N LEU A 156 16.60 2.36 -11.00
CA LEU A 156 15.37 1.57 -10.93
C LEU A 156 14.59 1.57 -12.26
N GLY A 157 14.95 2.44 -13.21
CA GLY A 157 14.26 2.55 -14.49
C GLY A 157 12.88 3.18 -14.40
N LEU A 158 12.63 4.03 -13.39
CA LEU A 158 11.31 4.60 -13.18
C LEU A 158 10.95 5.67 -14.24
N PRO A 159 9.67 5.73 -14.67
CA PRO A 159 9.19 6.57 -15.77
C PRO A 159 8.82 8.00 -15.32
N ILE A 160 9.75 8.70 -14.65
CA ILE A 160 9.53 10.10 -14.28
C ILE A 160 9.81 10.93 -15.53
N LEU A 161 8.86 11.77 -15.95
CA LEU A 161 9.00 12.55 -17.18
C LEU A 161 9.59 13.93 -16.93
N GLU A 162 8.93 14.70 -16.06
CA GLU A 162 9.19 16.12 -15.87
C GLU A 162 8.83 16.54 -14.46
N TYR A 163 9.42 17.66 -14.01
CA TYR A 163 9.03 18.33 -12.78
C TYR A 163 8.59 19.76 -13.05
N ILE A 164 7.72 20.28 -12.17
CA ILE A 164 7.33 21.68 -12.14
C ILE A 164 7.48 22.20 -10.71
N VAL A 165 7.77 23.49 -10.57
CA VAL A 165 7.75 24.18 -9.27
C VAL A 165 6.44 24.95 -9.16
N THR A 166 5.79 24.90 -8.00
CA THR A 166 4.58 25.71 -7.76
C THR A 166 4.87 27.21 -7.92
N ASP A 167 3.86 28.03 -8.24
CA ASP A 167 4.09 29.47 -8.45
C ASP A 167 4.16 30.27 -7.13
N THR A 168 3.54 29.74 -6.08
CA THR A 168 3.59 30.25 -4.70
C THR A 168 3.90 29.10 -3.73
N PRO A 169 4.66 29.34 -2.63
CA PRO A 169 4.86 28.35 -1.58
C PRO A 169 3.54 27.81 -1.03
N LEU A 170 3.45 26.52 -0.72
CA LEU A 170 2.20 25.92 -0.23
C LEU A 170 1.85 26.34 1.21
N GLU A 171 2.88 26.70 2.00
CA GLU A 171 2.77 27.08 3.42
C GLU A 171 1.99 26.04 4.23
N VAL A 172 2.63 24.88 4.44
CA VAL A 172 2.09 23.79 5.24
C VAL A 172 1.99 24.19 6.71
N GLU A 173 0.84 23.94 7.32
CA GLU A 173 0.61 24.00 8.76
C GLU A 173 0.12 22.63 9.24
N LYS A 174 0.66 22.14 10.35
CA LYS A 174 0.34 20.83 10.95
C LYS A 174 0.03 20.96 12.44
N TRP A 175 -0.89 20.16 12.95
CA TRP A 175 -1.26 20.11 14.37
C TRP A 175 -1.96 18.80 14.75
N VAL A 176 -1.98 18.49 16.04
CA VAL A 176 -2.84 17.42 16.59
C VAL A 176 -4.21 17.99 16.89
N ASN A 177 -5.27 17.32 16.43
CA ASN A 177 -6.63 17.70 16.74
C ASN A 177 -6.92 17.41 18.23
N PRO A 178 -7.23 18.43 19.05
CA PRO A 178 -7.37 18.27 20.50
C PRO A 178 -8.60 17.45 20.90
N LYS A 179 -9.56 17.22 19.98
CA LYS A 179 -10.78 16.47 20.28
C LYS A 179 -10.61 14.96 20.12
N ASN A 180 -9.78 14.52 19.17
CA ASN A 180 -9.69 13.12 18.78
C ASN A 180 -8.25 12.60 18.66
N GLY A 181 -7.23 13.44 18.92
CA GLY A 181 -5.83 13.05 18.93
C GLY A 181 -5.21 12.81 17.56
N GLN A 182 -5.94 12.99 16.45
CA GLN A 182 -5.41 12.73 15.11
C GLN A 182 -4.48 13.85 14.65
N ALA A 183 -3.39 13.50 13.96
CA ALA A 183 -2.58 14.46 13.23
C ALA A 183 -3.36 15.00 12.01
N THR A 184 -3.36 16.31 11.83
CA THR A 184 -4.06 16.99 10.74
C THR A 184 -3.36 18.30 10.39
N GLY A 185 -3.89 19.05 9.42
CA GLY A 185 -3.36 20.35 9.10
C GLY A 185 -4.00 21.01 7.89
N ARG A 186 -3.26 21.89 7.21
CA ARG A 186 -3.68 22.52 5.95
C ARG A 186 -2.49 23.03 5.14
N ILE A 187 -2.76 23.37 3.88
CA ILE A 187 -1.90 24.21 3.05
C ILE A 187 -2.63 25.53 2.80
N LYS A 188 -1.94 26.68 2.84
CA LYS A 188 -2.59 27.98 2.62
C LYS A 188 -2.85 28.28 1.15
N ASN A 189 -2.02 27.76 0.25
CA ASN A 189 -2.09 28.05 -1.17
C ASN A 189 -2.44 26.80 -2.03
N PRO A 190 -3.61 26.16 -1.82
CA PRO A 190 -3.99 24.95 -2.55
C PRO A 190 -4.12 25.18 -4.06
N ASP A 191 -4.53 26.38 -4.50
CA ASP A 191 -4.67 26.68 -5.93
C ASP A 191 -3.32 26.66 -6.66
N SER A 192 -2.22 26.99 -5.96
CA SER A 192 -0.85 26.91 -6.48
C SER A 192 -0.49 25.47 -6.85
N LEU A 193 -0.81 24.52 -5.96
CA LEU A 193 -0.65 23.09 -6.22
C LEU A 193 -1.51 22.64 -7.42
N LEU A 194 -2.79 23.03 -7.44
CA LEU A 194 -3.69 22.63 -8.52
C LEU A 194 -3.23 23.16 -9.89
N ARG A 195 -2.79 24.43 -9.98
CA ARG A 195 -2.23 24.98 -11.23
C ARG A 195 -0.99 24.23 -11.70
N ALA A 196 -0.09 23.87 -10.79
CA ALA A 196 1.11 23.11 -11.10
C ALA A 196 0.77 21.71 -11.65
N VAL A 197 -0.15 21.00 -11.00
CA VAL A 197 -0.61 19.68 -11.47
C VAL A 197 -1.30 19.77 -12.82
N GLN A 198 -2.21 20.74 -13.01
CA GLN A 198 -2.91 20.94 -14.27
C GLN A 198 -1.90 21.16 -15.42
N SER A 199 -0.88 21.98 -15.19
CA SER A 199 0.16 22.25 -16.19
C SER A 199 0.94 20.99 -16.60
N LEU A 200 1.32 20.14 -15.64
CA LEU A 200 1.97 18.86 -15.94
C LEU A 200 1.06 17.92 -16.76
N CYS A 201 -0.22 17.85 -16.39
CA CYS A 201 -1.20 17.03 -17.10
C CYS A 201 -1.37 17.49 -18.56
N ASP A 202 -1.46 18.81 -18.77
CA ASP A 202 -1.70 19.40 -20.08
C ASP A 202 -0.48 19.33 -21.00
N TRP A 203 0.74 19.56 -20.48
CA TRP A 203 1.94 19.68 -21.31
C TRP A 203 2.68 18.35 -21.50
N SER A 204 2.74 17.52 -20.45
CA SER A 204 3.66 16.38 -20.40
C SER A 204 2.91 15.04 -20.44
N MET A 205 1.57 15.08 -20.56
CA MET A 205 0.68 13.91 -20.58
C MET A 205 0.97 12.93 -19.43
N VAL A 206 1.32 13.46 -18.25
CA VAL A 206 1.51 12.63 -17.06
C VAL A 206 0.17 12.04 -16.65
N ASN A 207 0.20 10.83 -16.11
CA ASN A 207 -0.99 10.14 -15.61
C ASN A 207 -0.83 9.68 -14.16
N ALA A 208 0.22 10.11 -13.48
CA ALA A 208 0.41 9.98 -12.04
C ALA A 208 1.30 11.13 -11.56
N VAL A 209 1.12 11.59 -10.32
CA VAL A 209 1.85 12.75 -9.79
C VAL A 209 2.43 12.47 -8.41
N ALA A 210 3.72 12.77 -8.24
CA ALA A 210 4.34 12.90 -6.94
C ALA A 210 4.36 14.37 -6.54
N VAL A 211 3.92 14.68 -5.32
CA VAL A 211 3.99 16.05 -4.77
C VAL A 211 5.01 16.07 -3.64
N VAL A 212 5.94 17.02 -3.70
CA VAL A 212 6.88 17.32 -2.62
C VAL A 212 6.54 18.69 -2.06
N ALA A 213 6.06 18.75 -0.82
CA ALA A 213 5.75 20.00 -0.14
C ALA A 213 6.77 20.32 0.94
N ARG A 214 7.09 21.61 1.15
CA ARG A 214 7.91 22.05 2.26
C ARG A 214 7.08 22.04 3.54
N PHE A 215 7.43 21.17 4.48
CA PHE A 215 6.79 21.13 5.79
C PHE A 215 7.55 22.03 6.76
N PRO A 216 6.93 22.57 7.82
CA PRO A 216 7.68 23.24 8.88
C PRO A 216 8.59 22.22 9.58
N ASP A 217 9.84 22.63 9.86
CA ASP A 217 10.76 21.83 10.66
C ASP A 217 10.24 21.74 12.10
N ASP A 218 10.35 20.57 12.70
CA ASP A 218 9.93 20.35 14.09
C ASP A 218 11.02 20.79 15.07
N ASP A 219 10.62 21.32 16.22
CA ASP A 219 11.51 21.44 17.36
C ASP A 219 11.86 20.03 17.86
N VAL A 220 13.08 19.84 18.37
CA VAL A 220 13.60 18.50 18.75
C VAL A 220 12.69 17.82 19.78
N ASP A 221 12.10 18.60 20.69
CA ASP A 221 11.21 18.11 21.73
C ASP A 221 9.86 17.62 21.17
N ASP A 222 9.41 18.13 20.02
CA ASP A 222 8.10 17.82 19.43
C ASP A 222 8.04 16.46 18.72
N VAL A 223 9.19 15.93 18.29
CA VAL A 223 9.29 14.66 17.53
C VAL A 223 9.89 13.51 18.32
N ASP A 224 10.35 13.75 19.55
CA ASP A 224 11.08 12.75 20.33
C ASP A 224 10.22 11.52 20.70
N GLU A 225 8.93 11.72 21.01
CA GLU A 225 8.02 10.60 21.27
C GLU A 225 7.75 9.74 20.03
N TYR A 226 7.55 10.38 18.87
CA TYR A 226 7.39 9.68 17.60
C TYR A 226 8.65 8.90 17.24
N ARG A 227 9.82 9.53 17.31
CA ARG A 227 11.11 8.88 17.03
C ARG A 227 11.40 7.71 17.98
N GLN A 228 10.87 7.74 19.21
CA GLN A 228 10.93 6.65 20.18
C GLN A 228 9.83 5.58 20.02
N GLY A 229 8.93 5.70 19.04
CA GLY A 229 7.90 4.71 18.79
C GLY A 229 6.68 4.81 19.72
N LYS A 230 6.42 6.00 20.29
CA LYS A 230 5.30 6.25 21.22
C LYS A 230 4.34 7.34 20.75
N GLY A 231 4.80 8.21 19.84
CA GLY A 231 4.05 9.36 19.35
C GLY A 231 3.28 9.10 18.06
N ILE A 232 2.65 10.15 17.55
CA ILE A 232 1.91 10.18 16.30
C ILE A 232 2.73 10.93 15.27
N ASP A 233 2.74 10.45 14.02
CA ASP A 233 3.32 11.21 12.91
C ASP A 233 2.48 12.48 12.63
N LEU A 234 3.05 13.64 12.95
CA LEU A 234 2.43 14.95 12.74
C LEU A 234 2.34 15.35 11.27
N LEU A 235 3.17 14.76 10.40
CA LEU A 235 3.21 15.06 8.98
C LEU A 235 2.02 14.40 8.26
N ALA A 236 1.76 13.15 8.64
CA ALA A 236 0.86 12.21 7.98
C ALA A 236 -0.50 12.83 7.56
N GLY A 237 -1.12 13.60 8.46
CA GLY A 237 -2.43 14.21 8.20
C GLY A 237 -2.41 15.19 7.02
N VAL A 238 -1.36 16.01 6.89
CA VAL A 238 -1.25 16.97 5.78
C VAL A 238 -0.85 16.28 4.48
N GLU A 239 -0.02 15.23 4.55
CA GLU A 239 0.32 14.42 3.37
C GLU A 239 -0.93 13.82 2.71
N ALA A 240 -1.85 13.31 3.54
CA ALA A 240 -3.16 12.86 3.09
C ALA A 240 -3.94 14.02 2.44
N ILE A 241 -4.04 15.18 3.09
CA ILE A 241 -4.74 16.35 2.53
C ILE A 241 -4.20 16.76 1.15
N ILE A 242 -2.88 16.79 0.97
CA ILE A 242 -2.24 17.19 -0.28
C ILE A 242 -2.58 16.18 -1.40
N SER A 243 -2.37 14.89 -1.15
CA SER A 243 -2.64 13.85 -2.15
C SER A 243 -4.15 13.72 -2.45
N HIS A 244 -5.01 13.77 -1.43
CA HIS A 244 -6.47 13.81 -1.58
C HIS A 244 -6.92 14.96 -2.47
N LEU A 245 -6.37 16.17 -2.26
CA LEU A 245 -6.72 17.34 -3.06
C LEU A 245 -6.42 17.11 -4.55
N VAL A 246 -5.27 16.54 -4.87
CA VAL A 246 -4.89 16.22 -6.26
C VAL A 246 -5.79 15.13 -6.84
N VAL A 247 -5.94 13.99 -6.15
CA VAL A 247 -6.75 12.86 -6.63
C VAL A 247 -8.21 13.28 -6.85
N LYS A 248 -8.77 14.06 -5.94
CA LYS A 248 -10.16 14.53 -6.04
C LYS A 248 -10.40 15.40 -7.27
N ASN A 249 -9.45 16.28 -7.61
CA ASN A 249 -9.60 17.21 -8.74
C ASN A 249 -9.25 16.57 -10.08
N PHE A 250 -8.16 15.80 -10.14
CA PHE A 250 -7.60 15.31 -11.41
C PHE A 250 -7.91 13.84 -11.70
N ARG A 251 -8.30 13.05 -10.69
CA ARG A 251 -8.65 11.62 -10.81
C ARG A 251 -7.52 10.78 -11.39
N ILE A 252 -6.29 11.16 -11.10
CA ILE A 252 -5.08 10.38 -11.40
C ILE A 252 -4.40 9.98 -10.10
N PRO A 253 -3.62 8.88 -10.07
CA PRO A 253 -2.81 8.50 -8.92
C PRO A 253 -1.92 9.64 -8.43
N CYS A 254 -1.97 9.90 -7.13
CA CYS A 254 -1.10 10.87 -6.48
C CYS A 254 -0.58 10.31 -5.17
N ALA A 255 0.66 10.65 -4.84
CA ALA A 255 1.22 10.43 -3.52
C ALA A 255 2.18 11.56 -3.18
N HIS A 256 2.51 11.65 -1.89
CA HIS A 256 3.21 12.78 -1.31
C HIS A 256 4.52 12.32 -0.65
N ALA A 257 5.53 13.19 -0.66
CA ALA A 257 6.72 13.10 0.17
C ALA A 257 7.02 14.46 0.82
N PRO A 258 7.30 14.55 2.13
CA PRO A 258 7.61 15.81 2.77
C PRO A 258 9.06 16.21 2.47
N ALA A 259 9.27 17.50 2.19
CA ALA A 259 10.58 18.13 2.24
C ALA A 259 10.77 18.75 3.63
N LEU A 260 11.73 18.20 4.37
CA LEU A 260 12.11 18.60 5.73
C LEU A 260 13.63 18.60 5.85
N LEU A 261 14.16 19.43 6.76
CA LEU A 261 15.54 19.27 7.17
C LEU A 261 15.69 17.99 8.02
N PRO A 262 16.77 17.22 7.83
CA PRO A 262 16.99 16.05 8.65
C PRO A 262 17.17 16.48 10.12
N PRO A 263 16.49 15.82 11.07
CA PRO A 263 16.70 16.10 12.48
C PRO A 263 18.13 15.72 12.90
N PRO A 264 18.61 16.22 14.05
CA PRO A 264 19.89 15.77 14.60
C PRO A 264 19.92 14.25 14.79
N LEU A 265 21.11 13.68 14.55
CA LEU A 265 21.39 12.27 14.79
C LEU A 265 21.08 11.90 16.25
N THR A 266 20.37 10.80 16.46
CA THR A 266 20.10 10.23 17.79
C THR A 266 20.53 8.78 17.87
N GLN A 267 21.01 8.35 19.04
CA GLN A 267 21.32 6.95 19.32
C GLN A 267 20.10 6.17 19.84
N SER A 268 19.08 6.88 20.33
CA SER A 268 17.89 6.30 20.97
C SER A 268 16.70 6.30 20.02
N LEU A 269 16.87 5.73 18.82
CA LEU A 269 15.83 5.65 17.81
C LEU A 269 15.07 4.32 17.87
N CYS A 270 13.75 4.38 17.72
CA CYS A 270 12.94 3.18 17.53
C CYS A 270 13.22 2.54 16.16
N PRO A 271 13.38 1.21 16.07
CA PRO A 271 13.51 0.53 14.78
C PRO A 271 12.36 0.80 13.80
N LYS A 272 11.17 1.16 14.28
CA LYS A 272 10.00 1.47 13.45
C LYS A 272 10.12 2.81 12.71
N SER A 273 10.80 3.80 13.29
CA SER A 273 11.04 5.12 12.69
C SER A 273 12.36 5.19 11.93
N ALA A 274 13.23 4.18 12.05
CA ALA A 274 14.57 4.18 11.49
C ALA A 274 14.65 4.30 9.96
N ALA A 275 13.57 3.95 9.24
CA ALA A 275 13.53 4.10 7.79
C ALA A 275 13.68 5.58 7.35
N GLU A 276 13.21 6.50 8.18
CA GLU A 276 13.21 7.94 7.90
C GLU A 276 14.61 8.56 7.99
N GLU A 277 15.53 7.94 8.73
CA GLU A 277 16.93 8.38 8.84
C GLU A 277 17.80 7.98 7.62
N LEU A 278 17.29 7.09 6.77
CA LEU A 278 18.09 6.51 5.67
C LEU A 278 18.32 7.48 4.50
N GLY A 279 17.66 8.64 4.48
CA GLY A 279 17.83 9.64 3.44
C GLY A 279 17.03 10.91 3.68
N TYR A 280 17.18 11.88 2.77
CA TYR A 280 16.79 13.27 3.03
C TYR A 280 15.40 13.68 2.47
N THR A 281 14.65 12.78 1.85
CA THR A 281 13.56 13.21 0.94
C THR A 281 12.28 12.37 0.95
N PHE A 282 12.25 11.20 1.61
CA PHE A 282 11.12 10.24 1.61
C PHE A 282 10.59 9.78 0.22
N LEU A 283 11.11 10.34 -0.87
CA LEU A 283 10.58 10.31 -2.23
C LEU A 283 10.77 8.98 -3.00
N PRO A 284 11.81 8.14 -2.78
CA PRO A 284 12.01 6.93 -3.59
C PRO A 284 10.83 5.97 -3.54
N CYS A 285 10.27 5.71 -2.37
CA CYS A 285 9.14 4.79 -2.22
C CYS A 285 7.87 5.31 -2.93
N VAL A 286 7.64 6.62 -2.87
CA VAL A 286 6.55 7.32 -3.56
C VAL A 286 6.67 7.15 -5.07
N LEU A 287 7.84 7.41 -5.64
CA LEU A 287 8.08 7.24 -7.08
C LEU A 287 7.93 5.77 -7.51
N ALA A 288 8.44 4.83 -6.71
CA ALA A 288 8.34 3.40 -6.98
C ALA A 288 6.87 2.91 -6.95
N GLY A 289 6.08 3.39 -5.99
CA GLY A 289 4.64 3.09 -5.89
C GLY A 289 3.85 3.67 -7.06
N LEU A 290 4.04 4.96 -7.34
CA LEU A 290 3.34 5.66 -8.42
C LEU A 290 3.67 5.13 -9.82
N ALA A 291 4.87 4.56 -10.03
CA ALA A 291 5.24 3.97 -11.30
C ALA A 291 4.27 2.88 -11.77
N ASN A 292 3.60 2.18 -10.85
CA ASN A 292 2.67 1.08 -11.15
C ASN A 292 1.29 1.24 -10.49
N ALA A 293 0.99 2.41 -9.89
CA ALA A 293 -0.31 2.67 -9.30
C ALA A 293 -1.45 2.50 -10.34
N PRO A 294 -2.57 1.84 -10.01
CA PRO A 294 -3.66 1.67 -10.95
C PRO A 294 -4.29 3.01 -11.32
N GLN A 295 -4.75 3.15 -12.56
CA GLN A 295 -5.53 4.31 -12.99
C GLN A 295 -6.96 4.23 -12.45
N TYR A 296 -7.60 5.38 -12.28
CA TYR A 296 -8.95 5.46 -11.73
C TYR A 296 -9.96 5.65 -12.86
N LEU A 297 -10.87 4.68 -13.01
CA LEU A 297 -11.97 4.76 -13.96
C LEU A 297 -13.21 5.28 -13.25
N THR A 298 -13.86 6.33 -13.78
CA THR A 298 -15.07 6.90 -13.18
C THR A 298 -16.34 6.66 -13.98
N ASN A 299 -16.22 6.30 -15.27
CA ASN A 299 -17.37 6.04 -16.12
C ASN A 299 -17.69 4.55 -16.13
N LYS A 300 -18.94 4.20 -15.81
CA LYS A 300 -19.39 2.80 -15.72
C LYS A 300 -19.30 2.04 -17.05
N SER A 301 -19.35 2.75 -18.19
CA SER A 301 -19.12 2.16 -19.51
C SER A 301 -17.72 1.52 -19.63
N ASP A 302 -16.74 2.15 -19.00
CA ASP A 302 -15.33 1.78 -19.10
C ASP A 302 -15.01 0.56 -18.23
N PHE A 303 -15.90 0.24 -17.28
CA PHE A 303 -15.76 -0.91 -16.39
C PHE A 303 -15.98 -2.23 -17.14
N GLN A 304 -16.76 -2.21 -18.21
CA GLN A 304 -17.11 -3.42 -18.98
C GLN A 304 -16.09 -3.73 -20.09
N GLN A 305 -15.32 -2.73 -20.52
CA GLN A 305 -14.38 -2.87 -21.63
C GLN A 305 -12.93 -3.12 -21.17
N ASN A 306 -12.60 -2.72 -19.95
CA ASN A 306 -11.25 -2.84 -19.40
C ASN A 306 -11.16 -3.98 -18.39
N SER A 307 -9.99 -4.60 -18.27
CA SER A 307 -9.65 -5.49 -17.16
C SER A 307 -9.44 -4.67 -15.88
N CYS A 308 -10.52 -4.08 -15.35
CA CYS A 308 -10.52 -3.31 -14.12
C CYS A 308 -10.99 -4.14 -12.93
N ILE A 309 -10.61 -3.71 -11.74
CA ILE A 309 -11.10 -4.21 -10.47
C ILE A 309 -12.19 -3.26 -9.99
N VAL A 310 -13.36 -3.80 -9.67
CA VAL A 310 -14.45 -3.05 -9.04
C VAL A 310 -14.56 -3.46 -7.57
N ALA A 311 -15.19 -2.63 -6.74
CA ALA A 311 -15.28 -2.94 -5.33
C ALA A 311 -16.22 -4.11 -4.98
N GLY A 312 -16.87 -4.74 -5.96
CA GLY A 312 -17.54 -6.04 -5.80
C GLY A 312 -16.56 -7.23 -5.88
N ASP A 313 -15.34 -7.02 -6.37
CA ASP A 313 -14.31 -8.05 -6.47
C ASP A 313 -13.54 -8.22 -5.14
N VAL A 314 -13.75 -7.33 -4.17
CA VAL A 314 -13.11 -7.42 -2.85
C VAL A 314 -13.73 -8.55 -2.03
N ASP A 315 -12.89 -9.47 -1.57
CA ASP A 315 -13.27 -10.60 -0.75
C ASP A 315 -13.07 -10.33 0.74
N SER A 316 -12.05 -9.54 1.10
CA SER A 316 -11.71 -9.27 2.51
C SER A 316 -11.09 -7.89 2.73
N ILE A 317 -11.23 -7.38 3.94
CA ILE A 317 -10.66 -6.12 4.41
C ILE A 317 -9.98 -6.38 5.76
N ILE A 318 -8.77 -5.87 5.93
CA ILE A 318 -8.04 -5.91 7.21
C ILE A 318 -7.79 -4.47 7.66
N LEU A 319 -8.13 -4.17 8.92
CA LEU A 319 -7.98 -2.85 9.52
C LEU A 319 -7.81 -2.90 11.05
N PRO A 320 -7.28 -1.84 11.69
CA PRO A 320 -7.33 -1.63 13.14
C PRO A 320 -8.75 -1.75 13.71
N ALA A 321 -8.89 -2.36 14.89
CA ALA A 321 -10.20 -2.63 15.49
C ALA A 321 -10.95 -1.37 15.98
N ASP A 322 -10.27 -0.25 16.16
CA ASP A 322 -10.82 1.03 16.63
C ASP A 322 -10.92 2.09 15.52
N ALA A 323 -10.61 1.73 14.26
CA ALA A 323 -10.60 2.63 13.11
C ALA A 323 -11.68 2.26 12.05
N CYS A 324 -12.82 1.72 12.47
CA CYS A 324 -13.86 1.26 11.55
C CYS A 324 -14.76 2.39 11.01
N GLY A 325 -14.56 3.63 11.47
CA GLY A 325 -15.35 4.80 11.08
C GLY A 325 -14.99 5.42 9.73
N GLY A 326 -13.94 4.94 9.05
CA GLY A 326 -13.51 5.47 7.76
C GLY A 326 -14.50 5.19 6.61
N ASP A 327 -14.57 6.11 5.65
CA ASP A 327 -15.54 6.07 4.55
C ASP A 327 -15.49 4.77 3.74
N ALA A 328 -14.28 4.29 3.39
CA ALA A 328 -14.13 3.00 2.71
C ALA A 328 -14.76 1.84 3.52
N VAL A 329 -14.51 1.78 4.82
CA VAL A 329 -14.98 0.70 5.70
C VAL A 329 -16.50 0.71 5.77
N LEU A 330 -17.09 1.89 6.00
CA LEU A 330 -18.53 2.08 6.02
C LEU A 330 -19.17 1.72 4.67
N ALA A 331 -18.55 2.10 3.56
CA ALA A 331 -19.03 1.78 2.23
C ALA A 331 -19.04 0.26 1.98
N PHE A 332 -17.97 -0.45 2.38
CA PHE A 332 -17.91 -1.91 2.26
C PHE A 332 -18.89 -2.63 3.19
N ALA A 333 -19.04 -2.16 4.44
CA ALA A 333 -19.97 -2.72 5.43
C ALA A 333 -21.43 -2.64 4.99
N ASN A 334 -21.78 -1.64 4.16
CA ASN A 334 -23.13 -1.39 3.66
C ASN A 334 -23.44 -2.08 2.33
N LYS A 335 -22.52 -2.88 1.76
CA LYS A 335 -22.77 -3.58 0.49
C LYS A 335 -23.76 -4.74 0.63
N LYS A 336 -24.42 -5.07 -0.48
CA LYS A 336 -25.28 -6.26 -0.61
C LYS A 336 -24.47 -7.56 -0.53
N SER A 337 -23.34 -7.62 -1.23
CA SER A 337 -22.34 -8.67 -1.09
C SER A 337 -21.15 -8.07 -0.35
N LYS A 338 -21.05 -8.40 0.94
CA LYS A 338 -20.05 -7.82 1.84
C LYS A 338 -18.76 -8.64 1.79
N PRO A 339 -17.59 -8.01 1.69
CA PRO A 339 -16.34 -8.70 2.00
C PRO A 339 -16.31 -9.08 3.49
N ILE A 340 -15.48 -10.05 3.85
CA ILE A 340 -15.18 -10.33 5.26
C ILE A 340 -14.33 -9.17 5.83
N ILE A 341 -14.84 -8.49 6.86
CA ILE A 341 -14.13 -7.41 7.53
C ILE A 341 -13.40 -7.99 8.74
N ILE A 342 -12.08 -7.82 8.80
CA ILE A 342 -11.19 -8.43 9.79
C ILE A 342 -10.53 -7.33 10.62
N CYS A 343 -10.94 -7.21 11.87
CA CYS A 343 -10.48 -6.17 12.79
C CYS A 343 -9.37 -6.69 13.70
N VAL A 344 -8.20 -6.05 13.64
CA VAL A 344 -7.00 -6.45 14.40
C VAL A 344 -6.95 -5.69 15.72
N GLN A 345 -6.98 -6.42 16.83
CA GLN A 345 -7.07 -5.83 18.18
C GLN A 345 -5.76 -5.21 18.66
N GLU A 346 -4.60 -5.83 18.39
CA GLU A 346 -3.29 -5.31 18.83
C GLU A 346 -2.87 -4.02 18.12
N ASN A 347 -3.50 -3.68 16.98
CA ASN A 347 -3.17 -2.46 16.25
C ASN A 347 -4.00 -1.30 16.80
N GLU A 348 -3.69 -0.89 18.03
CA GLU A 348 -4.37 0.21 18.71
C GLU A 348 -4.05 1.55 18.05
N THR A 349 -5.02 2.45 18.06
CA THR A 349 -4.94 3.81 17.48
C THR A 349 -5.51 4.82 18.48
N VAL A 350 -5.45 6.12 18.16
CA VAL A 350 -6.11 7.16 18.97
C VAL A 350 -7.63 7.23 18.78
N LEU A 351 -8.18 6.44 17.85
CA LEU A 351 -9.59 6.41 17.53
C LEU A 351 -10.38 5.53 18.51
N ASN A 352 -11.71 5.56 18.38
CA ASN A 352 -12.59 4.74 19.19
C ASN A 352 -13.83 4.31 18.39
N ASP A 353 -13.67 4.21 17.08
CA ASP A 353 -14.70 3.84 16.12
C ASP A 353 -14.72 2.33 15.96
N THR A 354 -15.25 1.64 16.99
CA THR A 354 -15.25 0.18 17.05
C THR A 354 -16.43 -0.41 16.27
N PRO A 355 -16.30 -1.65 15.76
CA PRO A 355 -17.38 -2.35 15.06
C PRO A 355 -18.69 -2.39 15.83
N ASP A 356 -18.63 -2.59 17.15
CA ASP A 356 -19.82 -2.70 18.01
C ASP A 356 -20.58 -1.37 18.10
N LYS A 357 -19.86 -0.23 18.12
CA LYS A 357 -20.49 1.11 18.13
C LYS A 357 -21.15 1.46 16.81
N LEU A 358 -20.57 0.97 15.71
CA LEU A 358 -21.03 1.26 14.35
C LEU A 358 -22.02 0.21 13.83
N GLY A 359 -22.25 -0.89 14.56
CA GLY A 359 -23.13 -1.98 14.14
C GLY A 359 -22.60 -2.74 12.92
N ILE A 360 -21.28 -2.89 12.80
CA ILE A 360 -20.62 -3.57 11.69
C ILE A 360 -20.27 -5.01 12.09
N ASP A 361 -20.73 -5.97 11.29
CA ASP A 361 -20.35 -7.37 11.44
C ASP A 361 -18.90 -7.59 11.00
N VAL A 362 -18.06 -8.07 11.92
CA VAL A 362 -16.62 -8.28 11.68
C VAL A 362 -16.12 -9.58 12.28
N VAL A 363 -14.98 -10.06 11.78
CA VAL A 363 -14.14 -11.05 12.45
C VAL A 363 -13.08 -10.32 13.26
N LYS A 364 -13.21 -10.36 14.59
CA LYS A 364 -12.19 -9.82 15.51
C LYS A 364 -11.06 -10.84 15.65
N VAL A 365 -9.83 -10.39 15.43
CA VAL A 365 -8.61 -11.19 15.59
C VAL A 365 -7.62 -10.46 16.49
N SER A 366 -6.78 -11.21 17.19
CA SER A 366 -5.85 -10.59 18.13
C SER A 366 -4.71 -9.85 17.43
N ASN A 367 -4.21 -10.40 16.32
CA ASN A 367 -3.01 -9.92 15.64
C ASN A 367 -3.07 -10.11 14.11
N TYR A 368 -2.09 -9.53 13.40
CA TYR A 368 -2.02 -9.64 11.93
C TYR A 368 -1.75 -11.06 11.42
N TRP A 369 -1.14 -11.94 12.21
CA TRP A 369 -0.94 -13.34 11.82
C TRP A 369 -2.27 -14.07 11.73
N GLU A 370 -3.13 -13.88 12.74
CA GLU A 370 -4.50 -14.37 12.71
C GLU A 370 -5.29 -13.77 11.55
N ALA A 371 -5.17 -12.46 11.30
CA ALA A 371 -5.85 -11.80 10.19
C ALA A 371 -5.52 -12.45 8.83
N ILE A 372 -4.24 -12.69 8.59
CA ILE A 372 -3.75 -13.35 7.37
C ILE A 372 -4.19 -14.82 7.32
N GLY A 373 -4.24 -15.50 8.47
CA GLY A 373 -4.79 -16.85 8.58
C GLY A 373 -6.28 -16.92 8.20
N VAL A 374 -7.06 -15.92 8.60
CA VAL A 374 -8.48 -15.79 8.21
C VAL A 374 -8.60 -15.61 6.69
N VAL A 375 -7.76 -14.75 6.08
CA VAL A 375 -7.71 -14.58 4.62
C VAL A 375 -7.37 -15.89 3.92
N ALA A 376 -6.35 -16.62 4.40
CA ALA A 376 -5.94 -17.89 3.82
C ALA A 376 -7.06 -18.95 3.89
N ALA A 377 -7.76 -19.05 5.03
CA ALA A 377 -8.90 -19.96 5.20
C ALA A 377 -10.06 -19.59 4.26
N HIS A 378 -10.44 -18.30 4.23
CA HIS A 378 -11.53 -17.82 3.39
C HIS A 378 -11.24 -18.04 1.90
N LYS A 379 -10.02 -17.74 1.43
CA LYS A 379 -9.58 -18.03 0.05
C LYS A 379 -9.65 -19.52 -0.29
N ALA A 380 -9.34 -20.40 0.67
CA ALA A 380 -9.47 -21.84 0.49
C ALA A 380 -10.92 -22.32 0.39
N GLY A 381 -11.90 -21.48 0.75
CA GLY A 381 -13.32 -21.85 0.87
C GLY A 381 -13.65 -22.52 2.20
N VAL A 382 -12.81 -22.31 3.22
CA VAL A 382 -13.00 -22.83 4.58
C VAL A 382 -13.57 -21.71 5.44
N ASP A 383 -14.66 -21.97 6.17
CA ASP A 383 -15.14 -21.05 7.21
C ASP A 383 -14.04 -20.91 8.29
N PRO A 384 -13.50 -19.70 8.53
CA PRO A 384 -12.46 -19.47 9.52
C PRO A 384 -12.81 -19.97 10.93
N ASN A 385 -14.09 -20.01 11.30
CA ASN A 385 -14.53 -20.55 12.59
C ASN A 385 -14.24 -22.05 12.74
N SER A 386 -14.12 -22.79 11.64
CA SER A 386 -13.73 -24.21 11.64
C SER A 386 -12.32 -24.44 12.15
N LEU A 387 -11.46 -23.43 12.10
CA LEU A 387 -10.09 -23.49 12.58
C LEU A 387 -9.96 -23.07 14.06
N ARG A 388 -11.07 -22.73 14.72
CA ARG A 388 -11.09 -22.35 16.14
C ARG A 388 -11.64 -23.51 16.97
N ARG A 389 -10.92 -23.85 18.05
CA ARG A 389 -11.20 -25.00 18.93
C ARG A 389 -12.68 -25.18 19.27
N ASP A 390 -13.40 -24.09 19.57
CA ASP A 390 -14.76 -24.14 20.12
C ASP A 390 -15.76 -23.23 19.37
N LYS A 391 -15.60 -23.05 18.05
CA LYS A 391 -16.52 -22.21 17.25
C LYS A 391 -17.43 -22.98 16.30
N ILE A 392 -17.26 -24.29 16.18
CA ILE A 392 -18.20 -25.14 15.44
C ILE A 392 -19.28 -25.65 16.40
N LYS A 393 -20.52 -25.21 16.15
CA LYS A 393 -21.71 -25.65 16.88
C LYS A 393 -22.49 -26.66 16.05
N ASN A 394 -23.29 -27.50 16.71
CA ASN A 394 -24.26 -28.35 16.03
C ASN A 394 -25.19 -27.48 15.16
N ILE A 395 -25.52 -27.98 13.97
CA ILE A 395 -26.47 -27.31 13.06
C ILE A 395 -27.82 -27.17 13.77
N SER A 396 -28.35 -25.95 13.83
CA SER A 396 -29.67 -25.69 14.38
C SER A 396 -30.75 -25.85 13.32
N THR A 397 -31.88 -26.48 13.68
CA THR A 397 -33.09 -26.46 12.87
C THR A 397 -33.78 -25.10 13.04
N ASN A 398 -34.23 -24.48 11.94
CA ASN A 398 -35.03 -23.26 12.01
C ASN A 398 -36.31 -23.54 12.81
N SER A 399 -36.46 -22.89 13.96
CA SER A 399 -37.66 -22.98 14.82
C SER A 399 -38.93 -22.43 14.16
N LEU A 400 -38.81 -21.80 12.99
CA LEU A 400 -39.92 -21.32 12.16
C LEU A 400 -40.51 -22.39 11.23
N ILE A 401 -39.98 -23.63 11.22
CA ILE A 401 -40.51 -24.76 10.42
C ILE A 401 -41.19 -25.79 11.34
N SER A 402 -42.05 -25.32 12.24
CA SER A 402 -43.09 -26.13 12.87
C SER A 402 -44.37 -25.30 12.80
N ALA A 403 -45.49 -25.68 12.19
CA ALA A 403 -45.98 -26.99 11.81
C ALA A 403 -46.88 -26.86 10.57
N ASN A 404 -46.55 -27.56 9.49
CA ASN A 404 -47.50 -27.86 8.41
C ASN A 404 -47.33 -29.35 8.10
N GLY A 405 -47.98 -30.21 8.88
CA GLY A 405 -47.86 -31.65 8.67
C GLY A 405 -48.37 -32.51 9.82
N LEU A 406 -49.56 -32.25 10.33
CA LEU A 406 -50.35 -33.25 11.05
C LEU A 406 -51.80 -33.14 10.60
N LEU A 407 -52.05 -33.67 9.40
CA LEU A 407 -53.37 -34.08 8.93
C LEU A 407 -53.38 -35.61 8.91
N THR A 408 -53.97 -36.21 9.93
CA THR A 408 -54.55 -37.56 9.95
C THR A 408 -55.62 -37.52 11.04
N SER A 409 -56.89 -37.28 10.75
CA SER A 409 -57.89 -38.08 10.04
C SER A 409 -58.95 -38.50 11.06
N VAL A 410 -60.18 -38.09 10.77
CA VAL A 410 -61.41 -38.42 11.49
C VAL A 410 -61.65 -39.93 11.54
N SER A 411 -62.02 -40.43 12.72
CA SER A 411 -63.07 -41.43 12.90
C SER A 411 -63.61 -41.31 14.32
#